data_AF-A0A0L0HLJ0-F1
#
_entry.id   AF-A0A0L0HLJ0-F1
#
_cell.length_a   1.000
_cell.length_b   1.000
_cell.length_c   1.000
_cell.angle_alpha   90.00
_cell.angle_beta   90.00
_cell.angle_gamma   90.00
#
_symmetry.space_group_name_H-M   'P 1'
#
loop_
_entity.id
_entity.type
_entity.pdbx_description
1 polymer ?
#
loop_
_entity_poly.entity_id
_entity_poly.type
_entity_poly.pdbx_seq_one_letter_code
_entity_poly.pdbx_strand_id
1 'polypeptide(L)'
;MIESVVGRIIFFATLVEAIIIIALESIVAAIFWKYFDPVNGREGPTRGIPVYLIIFIIGQLFQIYLCWDAVLHKNTIQIVAFVMFNLCVCLYSIFQYTQMIGLVEDNSEQVPFTHSDQETLKAVLLAIPIILGAFGVLFAICAWKLYLEFGWKIYKKIGADPKMRNMYRSYQFFIMLLKLDVFFVLGFGIQFLVLVIQKNDPEFALTIAALPIMMLVLVLAVYGLKREDKWIMGLFCCGVVLAMSYFVFKLVRIYMRKNEPQYSDTKHYLTFFACLSLAVMIMTFVNAIVCYRNFGKGLKEHIHDSRRQRDEAEFAAVSATRKPLED
;
A
#
# COMPACT_ATOMS: atom_id res chain seq x y z
N MET A 1 12.77 -3.07 -20.87
CA MET A 1 13.58 -2.68 -19.70
C MET A 1 13.58 -1.15 -19.63
N ILE A 2 13.42 -0.54 -18.45
CA ILE A 2 13.04 0.88 -18.24
C ILE A 2 13.81 1.87 -19.15
N GLU A 3 13.13 2.48 -20.13
CA GLU A 3 13.78 3.35 -21.13
C GLU A 3 14.25 4.70 -20.54
N SER A 4 13.51 5.27 -19.57
CA SER A 4 13.86 6.55 -18.95
C SER A 4 15.01 6.39 -17.96
N VAL A 5 16.03 7.24 -18.07
CA VAL A 5 17.14 7.31 -17.10
C VAL A 5 16.61 7.64 -15.70
N VAL A 6 15.67 8.60 -15.60
CA VAL A 6 15.06 8.97 -14.32
C VAL A 6 14.26 7.81 -13.73
N GLY A 7 13.57 7.04 -14.59
CA GLY A 7 12.86 5.82 -14.19
C GLY A 7 13.79 4.75 -13.60
N ARG A 8 15.01 4.62 -14.13
CA ARG A 8 16.02 3.70 -13.56
C ARG A 8 16.55 4.20 -12.22
N ILE A 9 16.81 5.50 -12.10
CA ILE A 9 17.29 6.13 -10.86
C ILE A 9 16.27 5.96 -9.74
N ILE A 10 14.99 6.29 -9.96
CA ILE A 10 13.96 6.18 -8.91
C ILE A 10 13.79 4.73 -8.46
N PHE A 11 13.80 3.78 -9.39
CA PHE A 11 13.67 2.35 -9.09
C PHE A 11 14.86 1.82 -8.28
N PHE A 12 16.08 2.17 -8.69
CA PHE A 12 17.29 1.80 -7.94
C PHE A 12 17.28 2.43 -6.54
N ALA A 13 16.92 3.70 -6.42
CA ALA A 13 16.80 4.37 -5.13
C ALA A 13 15.74 3.71 -4.23
N THR A 14 14.61 3.26 -4.80
CA THR A 14 13.60 2.49 -4.04
C THR A 14 14.14 1.17 -3.53
N LEU A 15 14.93 0.45 -4.32
CA LEU A 15 15.56 -0.80 -3.88
C LEU A 15 16.57 -0.55 -2.75
N VAL A 16 17.39 0.49 -2.87
CA VAL A 16 18.37 0.86 -1.85
C VAL A 16 17.67 1.24 -0.54
N GLU A 17 16.63 2.09 -0.59
CA GLU A 17 15.83 2.42 0.59
C GLU A 17 15.26 1.16 1.24
N ALA A 18 14.58 0.31 0.46
CA ALA A 18 13.94 -0.89 1.00
C ALA A 18 14.95 -1.83 1.67
N ILE A 19 16.14 -2.02 1.09
CA ILE A 19 17.21 -2.84 1.69
C ILE A 19 17.67 -2.24 3.02
N ILE A 20 17.93 -0.93 3.06
CA ILE A 20 18.36 -0.24 4.28
C ILE A 20 17.29 -0.36 5.37
N ILE A 21 16.03 -0.06 5.03
CA ILE A 21 14.93 -0.10 6.00
C ILE A 21 14.68 -1.53 6.50
N ILE A 22 14.67 -2.53 5.63
CA ILE A 22 14.50 -3.94 6.05
C ILE A 22 15.65 -4.37 6.97
N ALA A 23 16.89 -3.93 6.71
CA ALA A 23 18.02 -4.23 7.58
C ALA A 23 17.85 -3.59 8.97
N LEU A 24 17.43 -2.33 9.04
CA LEU A 24 17.17 -1.63 10.29
C LEU A 24 16.01 -2.26 11.07
N GLU A 25 14.91 -2.61 10.41
CA GLU A 25 13.77 -3.33 11.00
C GLU A 25 14.20 -4.71 11.54
N SER A 26 15.10 -5.41 10.85
CA SER A 26 15.64 -6.69 11.30
C SER A 26 16.46 -6.54 12.59
N ILE A 27 17.21 -5.44 12.75
CA ILE A 27 17.94 -5.13 13.99
C ILE A 27 16.96 -4.85 15.13
N VAL A 28 15.92 -4.05 14.88
CA VAL A 28 14.85 -3.78 15.86
C VAL A 28 14.20 -5.11 16.29
N ALA A 29 13.85 -5.97 15.34
CA ALA A 29 13.25 -7.27 15.62
C ALA A 29 14.19 -8.16 16.46
N ALA A 30 15.48 -8.22 16.13
CA ALA A 30 16.46 -9.01 16.86
C ALA A 30 16.62 -8.56 18.32
N ILE A 31 16.65 -7.24 18.57
CA ILE A 31 16.68 -6.70 19.93
C ILE A 31 15.40 -7.11 20.67
N PHE A 32 14.22 -6.91 20.07
CA PHE A 32 12.96 -7.26 20.72
C PHE A 32 12.82 -8.75 21.02
N TRP A 33 13.29 -9.63 20.13
CA TRP A 33 13.27 -11.08 20.35
C TRP A 33 14.16 -11.55 21.51
N LYS A 34 15.18 -10.78 21.89
CA LYS A 34 16.02 -11.09 23.05
C LYS A 34 15.28 -10.89 24.37
N TYR A 35 14.34 -9.95 24.41
CA TYR A 35 13.68 -9.50 25.65
C TYR A 35 12.21 -9.96 25.75
N PHE A 36 11.55 -10.23 24.62
CA PHE A 36 10.16 -10.65 24.57
C PHE A 36 10.02 -11.96 23.79
N ASP A 37 9.42 -12.97 24.43
CA ASP A 37 9.04 -14.20 23.74
C ASP A 37 7.77 -13.94 22.90
N PRO A 38 7.83 -14.04 21.57
CA PRO A 38 6.70 -13.79 20.68
C PRO A 38 5.66 -14.93 20.67
N VAL A 39 6.03 -16.13 21.12
CA VAL A 39 5.19 -17.35 21.05
C VAL A 39 4.55 -17.64 22.41
N ASN A 40 5.33 -17.56 23.49
CA ASN A 40 4.87 -17.90 24.85
C ASN A 40 4.79 -16.69 25.79
N GLY A 41 5.06 -15.48 25.28
CA GLY A 41 5.03 -14.26 26.08
C GLY A 41 3.65 -13.94 26.65
N ARG A 42 3.63 -13.15 27.73
CA ARG A 42 2.41 -12.65 28.39
C ARG A 42 1.46 -12.02 27.37
N GLU A 43 0.16 -12.29 27.52
CA GLU A 43 -0.87 -11.58 26.77
C GLU A 43 -0.76 -10.07 27.09
N GLY A 44 -0.21 -9.30 26.16
CA GLY A 44 0.04 -7.87 26.33
C GLY A 44 0.22 -7.10 25.01
N PRO A 45 0.50 -5.78 25.07
CA PRO A 45 0.83 -4.93 23.91
C PRO A 45 2.02 -5.45 23.08
N THR A 46 2.89 -6.23 23.73
CA THR A 46 4.08 -6.87 23.16
C THR A 46 3.76 -7.87 22.03
N ARG A 47 2.56 -8.46 22.03
CA ARG A 47 2.08 -9.35 20.96
C ARG A 47 1.92 -8.62 19.62
N GLY A 48 1.77 -7.29 19.65
CA GLY A 48 1.64 -6.46 18.45
C GLY A 48 2.94 -6.17 17.73
N ILE A 49 4.06 -6.23 18.44
CA ILE A 49 5.36 -5.84 17.91
C ILE A 49 5.70 -6.62 16.63
N PRO A 50 5.65 -7.97 16.59
CA PRO A 50 6.00 -8.70 15.37
C PRO A 50 5.09 -8.35 14.20
N VAL A 51 3.80 -8.10 14.47
CA VAL A 51 2.83 -7.75 13.43
C VAL A 51 3.17 -6.40 12.80
N TYR A 52 3.54 -5.40 13.61
CA TYR A 52 3.92 -4.09 13.11
C TYR A 52 5.17 -4.14 12.24
N LEU A 53 6.19 -4.89 12.67
CA LEU A 53 7.45 -5.07 11.95
C LEU A 53 7.23 -5.81 10.62
N ILE A 54 6.45 -6.89 10.63
CA ILE A 54 6.12 -7.66 9.41
C ILE A 54 5.37 -6.78 8.41
N ILE A 55 4.39 -6.00 8.86
CA ILE A 55 3.64 -5.10 7.98
C ILE A 55 4.52 -4.00 7.42
N PHE A 56 5.50 -3.50 8.19
CA PHE A 56 6.49 -2.57 7.69
C PHE A 56 7.29 -3.18 6.53
N ILE A 57 7.81 -4.40 6.71
CA ILE A 57 8.56 -5.12 5.68
C ILE A 57 7.70 -5.36 4.44
N ILE A 58 6.45 -5.81 4.61
CA ILE A 58 5.50 -5.98 3.49
C ILE A 58 5.24 -4.63 2.81
N GLY A 59 5.17 -3.53 3.56
CA GLY A 59 5.08 -2.17 3.05
C GLY A 59 6.24 -1.80 2.14
N GLN A 60 7.48 -2.13 2.52
CA GLN A 60 8.67 -1.91 1.69
C GLN A 60 8.61 -2.70 0.37
N LEU A 61 8.20 -3.97 0.43
CA LEU A 61 8.01 -4.79 -0.77
C LEU A 61 6.90 -4.24 -1.67
N PHE A 62 5.81 -3.78 -1.08
CA PHE A 62 4.71 -3.16 -1.83
C PHE A 62 5.12 -1.82 -2.46
N GLN A 63 5.96 -1.03 -1.80
CA GLN A 63 6.53 0.21 -2.34
C GLN A 63 7.41 -0.07 -3.58
N ILE A 64 8.25 -1.12 -3.55
CA ILE A 64 9.00 -1.57 -4.72
C ILE A 64 8.05 -1.95 -5.86
N TYR A 65 7.00 -2.72 -5.56
CA TYR A 65 5.99 -3.12 -6.54
C TYR A 65 5.28 -1.90 -7.16
N LEU A 66 4.88 -0.91 -6.36
CA LEU A 66 4.26 0.32 -6.86
C LEU A 66 5.20 1.11 -7.77
N CYS A 67 6.48 1.24 -7.39
CA CYS A 67 7.49 1.91 -8.21
C CYS A 67 7.70 1.21 -9.55
N TRP A 68 7.89 -0.11 -9.50
CA TRP A 68 8.05 -0.94 -10.69
C TRP A 68 6.85 -0.80 -11.63
N ASP A 69 5.64 -0.95 -11.10
CA ASP A 69 4.41 -0.85 -11.87
C ASP A 69 4.23 0.55 -12.50
N ALA A 70 4.49 1.61 -11.73
CA ALA A 70 4.38 3.00 -12.17
C ALA A 70 5.35 3.33 -13.32
N VAL A 71 6.60 2.88 -13.21
CA VAL A 71 7.63 3.11 -14.22
C VAL A 71 7.39 2.25 -15.46
N LEU A 72 7.00 0.99 -15.29
CA LEU A 72 6.72 0.06 -16.40
C LEU A 72 5.54 0.55 -17.25
N HIS A 73 4.46 0.99 -16.62
CA HIS A 73 3.27 1.47 -17.32
C HIS A 73 3.34 2.95 -17.72
N LYS A 74 4.44 3.64 -17.38
CA LYS A 74 4.64 5.09 -17.64
C LYS A 74 3.43 5.91 -17.13
N ASN A 75 2.92 5.54 -15.95
CA ASN A 75 1.67 6.07 -15.40
C ASN A 75 1.94 7.11 -14.31
N THR A 76 1.64 8.38 -14.60
CA THR A 76 1.87 9.49 -13.68
C THR A 76 1.07 9.38 -12.38
N ILE A 77 -0.14 8.84 -12.45
CA ILE A 77 -0.99 8.67 -11.26
C ILE A 77 -0.35 7.69 -10.27
N GLN A 78 0.23 6.60 -10.79
CA GLN A 78 0.91 5.61 -9.96
C GLN A 78 2.21 6.14 -9.37
N ILE A 79 2.93 7.02 -10.07
CA ILE A 79 4.11 7.70 -9.52
C ILE A 79 3.72 8.61 -8.35
N VAL A 80 2.63 9.38 -8.47
CA VAL A 80 2.14 10.20 -7.35
C VAL A 80 1.72 9.32 -6.17
N ALA A 81 1.00 8.22 -6.45
CA ALA A 81 0.61 7.27 -5.42
C ALA A 81 1.81 6.63 -4.71
N PHE A 82 2.88 6.30 -5.44
CA PHE A 82 4.13 5.80 -4.89
C PHE A 82 4.77 6.79 -3.90
N VAL A 83 4.85 8.08 -4.25
CA VAL A 83 5.38 9.11 -3.34
C VAL A 83 4.48 9.28 -2.11
N MET A 84 3.17 9.31 -2.29
CA MET A 84 2.21 9.40 -1.17
C MET A 84 2.29 8.17 -0.26
N PHE A 85 2.55 6.99 -0.83
CA PHE A 85 2.73 5.76 -0.06
C PHE A 85 4.00 5.82 0.78
N ASN A 86 5.13 6.29 0.23
CA ASN A 86 6.35 6.53 1.01
C ASN A 86 6.12 7.52 2.16
N LEU A 87 5.33 8.58 1.94
CA LEU A 87 4.92 9.49 3.02
C LEU A 87 4.13 8.77 4.11
N CYS A 88 3.18 7.89 3.74
CA CYS A 88 2.42 7.10 4.72
C CYS A 88 3.33 6.15 5.53
N VAL A 89 4.31 5.53 4.89
CA VAL A 89 5.30 4.65 5.55
C VAL A 89 6.24 5.45 6.48
N CYS A 90 6.61 6.67 6.09
CA CYS A 90 7.35 7.59 6.95
C CYS A 90 6.55 8.03 8.19
N LEU A 91 5.25 8.31 8.03
CA LEU A 91 4.38 8.56 9.18
C LEU A 91 4.24 7.33 10.08
N TYR A 92 4.16 6.14 9.48
CA TYR A 92 4.10 4.88 10.22
C TYR A 92 5.35 4.65 11.09
N SER A 93 6.56 4.95 10.60
CA SER A 93 7.78 4.82 11.41
C SER A 93 7.85 5.81 12.57
N ILE A 94 7.24 6.99 12.45
CA ILE A 94 7.11 7.93 13.58
C ILE A 94 6.23 7.32 14.68
N PHE A 95 5.10 6.71 14.33
CA PHE A 95 4.27 5.99 15.29
C PHE A 95 5.01 4.79 15.92
N GLN A 96 5.90 4.15 15.17
CA GLN A 96 6.76 3.08 15.68
C GLN A 96 7.77 3.52 16.69
N TYR A 97 8.42 4.64 16.43
CA TYR A 97 9.31 5.23 17.41
C TYR A 97 8.59 5.46 18.75
N THR A 98 7.42 6.11 18.73
CA THR A 98 6.72 6.47 19.97
C THR A 98 6.20 5.24 20.72
N GLN A 99 5.63 4.26 20.02
CA GLN A 99 5.10 3.07 20.68
C GLN A 99 6.22 2.16 21.20
N MET A 100 7.26 1.90 20.42
CA MET A 100 8.32 0.98 20.84
C MET A 100 9.11 1.51 22.04
N ILE A 101 9.36 2.83 22.09
CA ILE A 101 10.05 3.44 23.23
C ILE A 101 9.15 3.48 24.46
N GLY A 102 7.87 3.81 24.30
CA GLY A 102 6.91 3.75 25.40
C GLY A 102 6.87 2.37 26.05
N LEU A 103 6.86 1.30 25.23
CA LEU A 103 6.89 -0.07 25.74
C LEU A 103 8.17 -0.41 26.53
N VAL A 104 9.32 0.10 26.10
CA VAL A 104 10.59 -0.12 26.81
C VAL A 104 10.62 0.64 28.14
N GLU A 105 10.08 1.86 28.17
CA GLU A 105 10.05 2.70 29.37
C GLU A 105 9.04 2.16 30.40
N ASP A 106 7.84 1.76 29.95
CA ASP A 106 6.78 1.22 30.81
C ASP A 106 7.11 -0.17 31.39
N ASN A 107 7.93 -0.97 30.71
CA ASN A 107 8.34 -2.30 31.18
C ASN A 107 9.74 -2.33 31.80
N SER A 108 10.36 -1.17 32.03
CA SER A 108 11.74 -1.06 32.53
C SER A 108 12.00 -1.81 33.85
N GLU A 109 10.99 -1.88 34.72
CA GLU A 109 11.08 -2.63 36.00
C GLU A 109 10.94 -4.15 35.83
N GLN A 110 10.21 -4.61 34.80
CA GLN A 110 9.90 -6.04 34.60
C GLN A 110 10.88 -6.73 33.65
N VAL A 111 11.40 -5.99 32.66
CA VAL A 111 12.28 -6.49 31.62
C VAL A 111 13.45 -5.51 31.48
N PRO A 112 14.54 -5.69 32.25
CA PRO A 112 15.66 -4.75 32.24
C PRO A 112 16.44 -4.88 30.94
N PHE A 113 16.25 -3.92 30.03
CA PHE A 113 17.06 -3.78 28.84
C PHE A 113 18.51 -3.43 29.22
N THR A 114 19.48 -4.03 28.51
CA THR A 114 20.87 -3.58 28.63
C THR A 114 20.98 -2.15 28.09
N HIS A 115 21.71 -1.26 28.78
CA HIS A 115 21.90 0.14 28.33
C HIS A 115 22.31 0.25 26.86
N SER A 116 23.25 -0.60 26.41
CA SER A 116 23.70 -0.67 25.01
C SER A 116 22.57 -1.00 24.03
N ASP A 117 21.68 -1.93 24.39
CA ASP A 117 20.59 -2.37 23.51
C ASP A 117 19.50 -1.29 23.43
N GLN A 118 19.23 -0.59 24.54
CA GLN A 118 18.27 0.52 24.58
C GLN A 118 18.76 1.70 23.73
N GLU A 119 20.03 2.08 23.84
CA GLU A 119 20.62 3.15 23.02
C GLU A 119 20.60 2.79 21.53
N THR A 120 21.00 1.56 21.20
CA THR A 120 20.97 1.05 19.82
C THR A 120 19.56 1.08 19.26
N LEU A 121 18.57 0.62 20.03
CA LEU A 121 17.17 0.61 19.63
C LEU A 121 16.65 2.03 19.37
N LYS A 122 16.90 2.97 20.30
CA LYS A 122 16.51 4.39 20.14
C LYS A 122 17.14 5.02 18.90
N ALA A 123 18.42 4.76 18.66
CA ALA A 123 19.14 5.27 17.49
C ALA A 123 18.59 4.70 16.17
N VAL A 124 18.34 3.39 16.09
CA VAL A 124 17.81 2.73 14.89
C VAL A 124 16.38 3.19 14.60
N LEU A 125 15.50 3.25 15.61
CA LEU A 125 14.12 3.74 15.46
C LEU A 125 14.06 5.20 14.99
N LEU A 126 15.02 6.04 15.40
CA LEU A 126 15.11 7.43 14.94
C LEU A 126 15.67 7.53 13.52
N ALA A 127 16.60 6.65 13.13
CA ALA A 127 17.20 6.66 11.80
C ALA A 127 16.18 6.33 10.70
N ILE A 128 15.24 5.41 10.95
CA ILE A 128 14.23 4.96 9.97
C ILE A 128 13.42 6.12 9.38
N PRO A 129 12.69 6.97 10.14
CA PRO A 129 11.94 8.10 9.58
C PRO A 129 12.83 9.13 8.88
N ILE A 130 14.08 9.34 9.35
CA ILE A 130 15.01 10.27 8.71
C ILE A 130 15.40 9.77 7.32
N ILE A 131 15.74 8.49 7.19
CA ILE A 131 16.09 7.87 5.90
C ILE A 131 14.89 7.89 4.96
N LEU A 132 13.71 7.50 5.43
CA LEU A 132 12.47 7.54 4.65
C LEU A 132 12.15 8.96 4.17
N GLY A 133 12.32 9.97 5.04
CA GLY A 133 12.13 11.37 4.67
C GLY A 133 13.12 11.86 3.62
N ALA A 134 14.41 11.52 3.77
CA ALA A 134 15.45 11.90 2.82
C ALA A 134 15.21 11.29 1.43
N PHE A 135 14.90 10.00 1.37
CA PHE A 135 14.51 9.35 0.11
C PHE A 135 13.16 9.85 -0.41
N GLY A 136 12.21 10.20 0.46
CA GLY A 136 10.94 10.81 0.08
C GLY A 136 11.12 12.13 -0.68
N VAL A 137 12.06 12.98 -0.25
CA VAL A 137 12.42 14.20 -1.00
C VAL A 137 13.02 13.84 -2.37
N LEU A 138 13.94 12.88 -2.42
CA LEU A 138 14.50 12.39 -3.68
C LEU A 138 13.40 11.87 -4.62
N PHE A 139 12.47 11.08 -4.11
CA PHE A 139 11.34 10.55 -4.87
C PHE A 139 10.41 11.65 -5.36
N ALA A 140 10.13 12.67 -4.56
CA ALA A 140 9.33 13.80 -4.99
C ALA A 140 10.00 14.55 -6.17
N ILE A 141 11.31 14.76 -6.12
CA ILE A 141 12.07 15.38 -7.22
C ILE A 141 12.04 14.50 -8.47
N CYS A 142 12.30 13.21 -8.34
CA CYS A 142 12.25 12.26 -9.46
C CYS A 142 10.83 12.13 -10.04
N ALA A 143 9.81 12.09 -9.18
CA ALA A 143 8.41 12.05 -9.56
C ALA A 143 8.00 13.28 -10.36
N TRP A 144 8.49 14.46 -9.98
CA TRP A 144 8.22 15.68 -10.74
C TRP A 144 8.80 15.60 -12.16
N LYS A 145 10.07 15.17 -12.29
CA LYS A 145 10.68 14.97 -13.61
C LYS A 145 9.95 13.92 -14.45
N LEU A 146 9.54 12.81 -13.84
CA LEU A 146 8.78 11.74 -14.51
C LEU A 146 7.38 12.19 -14.91
N TYR A 147 6.72 13.01 -14.10
CA TYR A 147 5.41 13.57 -14.44
C TYR A 147 5.47 14.39 -15.73
N LEU A 148 6.50 15.24 -15.86
CA LEU A 148 6.74 15.99 -17.09
C LEU A 148 6.97 15.04 -18.27
N GLU A 149 7.90 14.08 -18.14
CA GLU A 149 8.26 13.16 -19.23
C GLU A 149 7.07 12.30 -19.70
N PHE A 150 6.32 11.73 -18.76
CA PHE A 150 5.17 10.87 -19.06
C PHE A 150 3.97 11.67 -19.55
N GLY A 151 3.75 12.89 -19.05
CA GLY A 151 2.70 13.79 -19.52
C GLY A 151 2.81 14.08 -21.02
N TRP A 152 4.04 14.33 -21.51
CA TRP A 152 4.32 14.52 -22.94
C TRP A 152 4.05 13.26 -23.77
N LYS A 153 4.39 12.07 -23.26
CA LYS A 153 4.15 10.78 -23.95
C LYS A 153 2.67 10.42 -24.02
N ILE A 154 1.91 10.67 -22.94
CA ILE A 154 0.45 10.44 -22.90
C ILE A 154 -0.26 11.36 -23.90
N TYR A 155 0.14 12.63 -23.99
CA TYR A 155 -0.41 13.56 -24.98
C TYR A 155 -0.25 13.06 -26.42
N LYS A 156 0.92 12.52 -26.77
CA LYS A 156 1.15 11.96 -28.11
C LYS A 156 0.39 10.66 -28.38
N LYS A 157 0.14 9.83 -27.37
CA LYS A 157 -0.49 8.50 -27.55
C LYS A 157 -2.02 8.55 -27.68
N ILE A 158 -2.69 9.38 -26.88
CA ILE A 158 -4.17 9.41 -26.83
C ILE A 158 -4.76 10.41 -27.87
N GLY A 159 -3.94 11.32 -28.39
CA GLY A 159 -4.40 12.37 -29.30
C GLY A 159 -5.03 13.56 -28.55
N ALA A 160 -5.62 14.47 -29.32
CA ALA A 160 -6.05 15.78 -28.82
C ALA A 160 -7.43 15.79 -28.13
N ASP A 161 -8.19 14.69 -28.12
CA ASP A 161 -9.53 14.69 -27.50
C ASP A 161 -9.43 14.74 -25.96
N PRO A 162 -9.82 15.86 -25.32
CA PRO A 162 -9.74 15.99 -23.87
C PRO A 162 -10.69 15.03 -23.13
N LYS A 163 -11.80 14.60 -23.76
CA LYS A 163 -12.78 13.72 -23.11
C LYS A 163 -12.20 12.31 -22.91
N MET A 164 -11.63 11.72 -23.96
CA MET A 164 -10.99 10.40 -23.89
C MET A 164 -9.85 10.35 -22.89
N ARG A 165 -9.01 11.39 -22.86
CA ARG A 165 -7.92 11.50 -21.87
C ARG A 165 -8.44 11.56 -20.44
N ASN A 166 -9.52 12.29 -20.18
CA ASN A 166 -10.10 12.36 -18.82
C ASN A 166 -10.68 11.01 -18.38
N MET A 167 -11.38 10.30 -19.27
CA MET A 167 -11.91 8.96 -18.98
C MET A 167 -10.80 7.95 -18.70
N TYR A 168 -9.73 7.96 -19.50
CA TYR A 168 -8.56 7.11 -19.27
C TYR A 168 -7.86 7.43 -17.95
N ARG A 169 -7.76 8.70 -17.59
CA ARG A 169 -7.20 9.14 -16.30
C ARG A 169 -8.02 8.62 -15.12
N SER A 170 -9.35 8.73 -15.17
CA SER A 170 -10.23 8.17 -14.13
C SER A 170 -10.08 6.65 -14.02
N TYR A 171 -9.98 5.94 -15.16
CA TYR A 171 -9.72 4.50 -15.18
C TYR A 171 -8.39 4.15 -14.50
N GLN A 172 -7.30 4.83 -14.85
CA GLN A 172 -5.99 4.59 -14.25
C GLN A 172 -5.97 4.92 -12.75
N PHE A 173 -6.66 5.97 -12.35
CA PHE A 173 -6.77 6.37 -10.95
C PHE A 173 -7.55 5.35 -10.14
N PHE A 174 -8.66 4.83 -10.68
CA PHE A 174 -9.42 3.76 -10.05
C PHE A 174 -8.61 2.47 -9.88
N ILE A 175 -7.89 2.02 -10.93
CA ILE A 175 -7.01 0.84 -10.83
C ILE A 175 -5.89 1.04 -9.81
N MET A 176 -5.32 2.25 -9.71
CA MET A 176 -4.31 2.58 -8.70
C MET A 176 -4.89 2.48 -7.29
N LEU A 177 -6.06 3.05 -7.05
CA LEU A 177 -6.73 2.99 -5.75
C LEU A 177 -7.03 1.56 -5.32
N LEU A 178 -7.50 0.70 -6.24
CA LEU A 178 -7.72 -0.71 -5.94
C LEU A 178 -6.45 -1.44 -5.46
N LYS A 179 -5.27 -1.07 -5.96
CA LYS A 179 -3.99 -1.64 -5.47
C LYS A 179 -3.71 -1.21 -4.04
N LEU A 180 -3.97 0.07 -3.72
CA LEU A 180 -3.85 0.58 -2.35
C LEU A 180 -4.88 -0.06 -1.41
N ASP A 181 -6.13 -0.22 -1.85
CA ASP A 181 -7.18 -0.90 -1.09
C ASP A 181 -6.75 -2.31 -0.69
N VAL A 182 -6.17 -3.09 -1.62
CA VAL A 182 -5.65 -4.44 -1.31
C VAL A 182 -4.66 -4.39 -0.15
N PHE A 183 -3.69 -3.46 -0.18
CA PHE A 183 -2.68 -3.33 0.87
C PHE A 183 -3.29 -2.88 2.20
N PHE A 184 -4.07 -1.80 2.20
CA PHE A 184 -4.62 -1.24 3.44
C PHE A 184 -5.67 -2.13 4.09
N VAL A 185 -6.53 -2.77 3.30
CA VAL A 185 -7.55 -3.69 3.81
C VAL A 185 -6.92 -4.95 4.40
N LEU A 186 -5.89 -5.51 3.76
CA LEU A 186 -5.16 -6.65 4.34
C LEU A 186 -4.38 -6.26 5.59
N GLY A 187 -3.61 -5.17 5.52
CA GLY A 187 -2.81 -4.73 6.66
C GLY A 187 -3.68 -4.47 7.88
N PHE A 188 -4.78 -3.70 7.72
CA PHE A 188 -5.74 -3.48 8.79
C PHE A 188 -6.36 -4.79 9.28
N GLY A 189 -6.84 -5.64 8.38
CA GLY A 189 -7.53 -6.87 8.77
C GLY A 189 -6.62 -7.86 9.51
N ILE A 190 -5.35 -7.99 9.10
CA ILE A 190 -4.36 -8.83 9.78
C ILE A 190 -4.04 -8.23 11.16
N GLN A 191 -3.79 -6.92 11.26
CA GLN A 191 -3.56 -6.25 12.56
C GLN A 191 -4.75 -6.43 13.49
N PHE A 192 -5.96 -6.17 12.99
CA PHE A 192 -7.16 -6.29 13.78
C PHE A 192 -7.39 -7.72 14.27
N LEU A 193 -7.20 -8.71 13.40
CA LEU A 193 -7.37 -10.12 13.75
C LEU A 193 -6.38 -10.56 14.83
N VAL A 194 -5.09 -10.23 14.68
CA VAL A 194 -4.05 -10.68 15.61
C VAL A 194 -4.11 -9.93 16.94
N LEU A 195 -4.50 -8.66 16.93
CA LEU A 195 -4.33 -7.77 18.09
C LEU A 195 -5.60 -7.50 18.88
N VAL A 196 -6.78 -7.65 18.28
CA VAL A 196 -8.04 -7.22 18.91
C VAL A 196 -8.99 -8.37 19.15
N ILE A 197 -8.88 -9.47 18.39
CA ILE A 197 -9.86 -10.55 18.50
C ILE A 197 -9.33 -11.71 19.33
N GLN A 198 -10.07 -12.02 20.40
CA GLN A 198 -9.89 -13.24 21.18
C GLN A 198 -10.53 -14.42 20.44
N LYS A 199 -9.86 -15.58 20.46
CA LYS A 199 -10.26 -16.78 19.69
C LYS A 199 -11.68 -17.31 20.03
N ASN A 200 -12.21 -16.98 21.21
CA ASN A 200 -13.49 -17.49 21.70
C ASN A 200 -14.70 -16.60 21.33
N ASP A 201 -14.47 -15.48 20.63
CA ASP A 201 -15.53 -14.53 20.23
C ASP A 201 -16.03 -14.85 18.81
N PRO A 202 -17.36 -14.94 18.55
CA PRO A 202 -17.89 -15.13 17.19
C PRO A 202 -17.40 -14.09 16.18
N GLU A 203 -16.97 -12.91 16.63
CA GLU A 203 -16.34 -11.91 15.76
C GLU A 203 -15.04 -12.38 15.08
N PHE A 204 -14.36 -13.40 15.63
CA PHE A 204 -13.13 -13.97 15.06
C PHE A 204 -13.41 -14.64 13.71
N ALA A 205 -14.38 -15.55 13.69
CA ALA A 205 -14.79 -16.24 12.47
C ALA A 205 -15.31 -15.25 11.41
N LEU A 206 -16.06 -14.24 11.84
CA LEU A 206 -16.60 -13.22 10.95
C LEU A 206 -15.49 -12.38 10.31
N THR A 207 -14.46 -12.00 11.07
CA THR A 207 -13.34 -11.20 10.53
C THR A 207 -12.46 -12.02 9.59
N ILE A 208 -12.22 -13.29 9.91
CA ILE A 208 -11.52 -14.23 9.02
C ILE A 208 -12.25 -14.38 7.69
N ALA A 209 -13.58 -14.50 7.71
CA ALA A 209 -14.39 -14.59 6.50
C ALA A 209 -14.47 -13.26 5.75
N ALA A 210 -14.49 -12.12 6.45
CA ALA A 210 -14.60 -10.80 5.83
C ALA A 210 -13.38 -10.46 4.95
N LEU A 211 -12.16 -10.82 5.35
CA LEU A 211 -10.94 -10.56 4.58
C LEU A 211 -10.97 -11.10 3.13
N PRO A 212 -11.20 -12.41 2.89
CA PRO A 212 -11.30 -12.95 1.53
C PRO A 212 -12.53 -12.43 0.79
N ILE A 213 -13.65 -12.18 1.48
CA ILE A 213 -14.84 -11.57 0.85
C ILE A 213 -14.50 -10.18 0.30
N MET A 214 -13.80 -9.35 1.07
CA MET A 214 -13.37 -8.03 0.60
C MET A 214 -12.42 -8.13 -0.60
N MET A 215 -11.54 -9.13 -0.63
CA MET A 215 -10.70 -9.39 -1.82
C MET A 215 -11.52 -9.75 -3.05
N LEU A 216 -12.53 -10.60 -2.90
CA LEU A 216 -13.44 -10.94 -4.00
C LEU A 216 -14.18 -9.71 -4.51
N VAL A 217 -14.62 -8.81 -3.62
CA VAL A 217 -15.26 -7.54 -4.01
C VAL A 217 -14.30 -6.65 -4.81
N LEU A 218 -13.03 -6.54 -4.42
CA LEU A 218 -12.03 -5.78 -5.20
C LEU A 218 -11.75 -6.42 -6.57
N VAL A 219 -11.75 -7.75 -6.67
CA VAL A 219 -11.61 -8.46 -7.95
C VAL A 219 -12.82 -8.20 -8.86
N LEU A 220 -14.03 -8.22 -8.32
CA LEU A 220 -15.26 -7.86 -9.05
C LEU A 220 -15.19 -6.45 -9.61
N ALA A 221 -14.57 -5.51 -8.89
CA ALA A 221 -14.34 -4.14 -9.37
C ALA A 221 -13.55 -4.11 -10.68
N VAL A 222 -12.43 -4.84 -10.74
CA VAL A 222 -11.57 -4.93 -11.93
C VAL A 222 -12.33 -5.54 -13.10
N TYR A 223 -13.14 -6.57 -12.83
CA TYR A 223 -13.91 -7.26 -13.86
C TYR A 223 -15.05 -6.38 -14.41
N GLY A 224 -15.83 -5.75 -13.53
CA GLY A 224 -16.91 -4.83 -13.89
C GLY A 224 -16.39 -3.64 -14.71
N LEU A 225 -15.24 -3.09 -14.31
CA LEU A 225 -14.60 -1.99 -15.02
C LEU A 225 -14.12 -2.40 -16.42
N LYS A 226 -13.46 -3.56 -16.58
CA LYS A 226 -12.94 -4.03 -17.87
C LYS A 226 -14.07 -4.37 -18.86
N ARG A 227 -15.18 -4.91 -18.36
CA ARG A 227 -16.31 -5.28 -19.21
C ARG A 227 -17.24 -4.09 -19.52
N GLU A 228 -17.11 -2.99 -18.77
CA GLU A 228 -18.08 -1.90 -18.71
C GLU A 228 -19.50 -2.39 -18.32
N ASP A 229 -19.54 -3.41 -17.45
CA ASP A 229 -20.80 -4.02 -17.00
C ASP A 229 -21.38 -3.24 -15.82
N LYS A 230 -22.54 -2.61 -16.07
CA LYS A 230 -23.25 -1.79 -15.09
C LYS A 230 -23.73 -2.58 -13.89
N TRP A 231 -24.14 -3.84 -14.07
CA TRP A 231 -24.63 -4.68 -12.98
C TRP A 231 -23.51 -5.03 -12.01
N ILE A 232 -22.36 -5.45 -12.55
CA ILE A 232 -21.19 -5.83 -11.74
C ILE A 232 -20.60 -4.61 -11.04
N MET A 233 -20.55 -3.46 -11.71
CA MET A 233 -20.12 -2.22 -11.08
C MET A 233 -21.11 -1.76 -9.98
N GLY A 234 -22.41 -1.95 -10.18
CA GLY A 234 -23.43 -1.71 -9.15
C GLY A 234 -23.26 -2.62 -7.92
N LEU A 235 -23.01 -3.92 -8.16
CA LEU A 235 -22.71 -4.89 -7.09
C LEU A 235 -21.43 -4.51 -6.33
N PHE A 236 -20.38 -4.09 -7.04
CA PHE A 236 -19.16 -3.59 -6.42
C PHE A 236 -19.42 -2.37 -5.54
N CYS A 237 -20.15 -1.36 -6.04
CA CYS A 237 -20.51 -0.18 -5.26
C CYS A 237 -21.27 -0.55 -3.97
N CYS A 238 -22.22 -1.48 -4.05
CA CYS A 238 -22.93 -2.00 -2.87
C CYS A 238 -21.96 -2.68 -1.90
N GLY A 239 -21.07 -3.55 -2.41
CA GLY A 239 -20.05 -4.23 -1.62
C GLY A 239 -19.09 -3.28 -0.91
N VAL A 240 -18.65 -2.20 -1.58
CA VAL A 240 -17.80 -1.17 -0.96
C VAL A 240 -18.53 -0.42 0.14
N VAL A 241 -19.81 -0.09 -0.03
CA VAL A 241 -20.60 0.55 1.03
C VAL A 241 -20.72 -0.36 2.25
N LEU A 242 -21.01 -1.64 2.06
CA LEU A 242 -21.04 -2.63 3.16
C LEU A 242 -19.68 -2.75 3.84
N ALA A 243 -18.60 -2.80 3.06
CA ALA A 243 -17.24 -2.86 3.59
C ALA A 243 -16.88 -1.59 4.39
N MET A 244 -17.25 -0.40 3.91
CA MET A 244 -17.07 0.85 4.66
C MET A 244 -17.82 0.82 6.00
N SER A 245 -19.09 0.39 6.00
CA SER A 245 -19.87 0.25 7.24
C SER A 245 -19.22 -0.72 8.22
N TYR A 246 -18.68 -1.84 7.73
CA TYR A 246 -17.94 -2.81 8.54
C TYR A 246 -16.64 -2.22 9.12
N PHE A 247 -15.87 -1.49 8.32
CA PHE A 247 -14.66 -0.79 8.80
C PHE A 247 -14.99 0.24 9.88
N VAL A 248 -16.05 1.03 9.70
CA VAL A 248 -16.51 1.99 10.72
C VAL A 248 -16.92 1.29 12.01
N PHE A 249 -17.69 0.19 11.93
CA PHE A 249 -18.04 -0.63 13.09
C PHE A 249 -16.79 -1.12 13.84
N LYS A 250 -15.78 -1.63 13.13
CA LYS A 250 -14.52 -2.09 13.72
C LYS A 250 -13.72 -0.96 14.34
N LEU A 251 -13.70 0.23 13.72
CA LEU A 251 -13.09 1.43 14.28
C LEU A 251 -13.76 1.81 15.60
N VAL A 252 -15.09 1.86 15.66
CA VAL A 252 -15.83 2.14 16.91
C VAL A 252 -15.51 1.10 17.98
N ARG A 253 -15.43 -0.18 17.61
CA ARG A 253 -15.12 -1.28 18.54
C ARG A 253 -13.72 -1.16 19.16
N ILE A 254 -12.73 -0.65 18.42
CA ILE A 254 -11.39 -0.33 18.97
C ILE A 254 -11.50 0.69 20.10
N TYR A 255 -12.35 1.71 19.96
CA TYR A 255 -12.52 2.76 20.96
C TYR A 255 -13.46 2.40 22.11
N MET A 256 -14.43 1.50 21.89
CA MET A 256 -15.36 1.06 22.94
C MET A 256 -14.69 0.12 23.95
N ARG A 257 -13.68 -0.67 23.54
CA ARG A 257 -12.93 -1.58 24.43
C ARG A 257 -11.87 -0.87 25.28
N LYS A 258 -12.08 0.42 25.58
CA LYS A 258 -11.17 1.36 26.26
C LYS A 258 -10.65 0.89 27.63
N ASN A 259 -11.34 -0.05 28.28
CA ASN A 259 -11.07 -0.45 29.66
C ASN A 259 -10.07 -1.60 29.81
N GLU A 260 -9.55 -2.16 28.71
CA GLU A 260 -8.52 -3.20 28.77
C GLU A 260 -7.12 -2.58 28.54
N PRO A 261 -6.18 -2.64 29.51
CA PRO A 261 -4.87 -1.98 29.41
C PRO A 261 -4.03 -2.46 28.23
N GLN A 262 -4.28 -3.68 27.75
CA GLN A 262 -3.65 -4.29 26.57
C GLN A 262 -3.91 -3.55 25.25
N TYR A 263 -4.94 -2.68 25.19
CA TYR A 263 -5.35 -1.97 23.97
C TYR A 263 -4.83 -0.54 23.88
N SER A 264 -4.33 0.05 24.97
CA SER A 264 -4.01 1.48 25.01
C SER A 264 -2.92 1.88 24.03
N ASP A 265 -1.91 1.03 23.84
CA ASP A 265 -0.75 1.39 23.01
C ASP A 265 -1.03 1.08 21.53
N THR A 266 -1.65 -0.08 21.29
CA THR A 266 -1.99 -0.64 19.98
C THR A 266 -3.06 0.16 19.23
N LYS A 267 -3.92 0.90 19.94
CA LYS A 267 -5.01 1.70 19.33
C LYS A 267 -4.52 2.71 18.29
N HIS A 268 -3.38 3.35 18.52
CA HIS A 268 -2.92 4.44 17.65
C HIS A 268 -2.59 3.92 16.25
N TYR A 269 -1.94 2.76 16.18
CA TYR A 269 -1.62 2.09 14.92
C TYR A 269 -2.85 1.60 14.17
N LEU A 270 -3.74 0.90 14.86
CA LEU A 270 -4.95 0.42 14.20
C LEU A 270 -5.82 1.57 13.73
N THR A 271 -5.94 2.65 14.50
CA THR A 271 -6.69 3.83 14.06
C THR A 271 -6.02 4.47 12.85
N PHE A 272 -4.69 4.65 12.86
CA PHE A 272 -3.98 5.22 11.72
C PHE A 272 -4.22 4.41 10.44
N PHE A 273 -4.08 3.08 10.52
CA PHE A 273 -4.31 2.19 9.39
C PHE A 273 -5.79 2.17 8.94
N ALA A 274 -6.72 2.18 9.90
CA ALA A 274 -8.16 2.24 9.61
C ALA A 274 -8.55 3.55 8.92
N CYS A 275 -8.00 4.69 9.37
CA CYS A 275 -8.22 5.99 8.74
C CYS A 275 -7.70 6.04 7.31
N LEU A 276 -6.49 5.53 7.05
CA LEU A 276 -5.95 5.42 5.70
C LEU A 276 -6.80 4.51 4.82
N SER A 277 -7.19 3.33 5.33
CA SER A 277 -8.04 2.38 4.61
C SER A 277 -9.39 3.00 4.25
N LEU A 278 -10.05 3.68 5.19
CA LEU A 278 -11.32 4.37 4.95
C LEU A 278 -11.17 5.50 3.93
N ALA A 279 -10.08 6.29 4.01
CA ALA A 279 -9.83 7.37 3.07
C ALA A 279 -9.66 6.85 1.63
N VAL A 280 -8.88 5.78 1.44
CA VAL A 280 -8.71 5.14 0.11
C VAL A 280 -10.03 4.57 -0.38
N MET A 281 -10.78 3.85 0.46
CA MET A 281 -12.08 3.27 0.09
C MET A 281 -13.11 4.34 -0.34
N ILE A 282 -13.17 5.49 0.35
CA ILE A 282 -14.03 6.61 -0.03
C ILE A 282 -13.63 7.14 -1.41
N MET A 283 -12.32 7.34 -1.64
CA MET A 283 -11.82 7.78 -2.96
C MET A 283 -12.14 6.75 -4.05
N THR A 284 -12.05 5.45 -3.75
CA THR A 284 -12.40 4.34 -4.64
C THR A 284 -13.88 4.37 -5.00
N PHE A 285 -14.76 4.54 -4.01
CA PHE A 285 -16.20 4.63 -4.23
C PHE A 285 -16.56 5.82 -5.13
N VAL A 286 -16.01 7.01 -4.84
CA VAL A 286 -16.24 8.21 -5.67
C VAL A 286 -15.75 7.98 -7.11
N ASN A 287 -14.57 7.37 -7.30
CA ASN A 287 -14.09 7.06 -8.65
C ASN A 287 -14.88 5.95 -9.34
N ALA A 288 -15.45 5.01 -8.61
CA ALA A 288 -16.33 3.99 -9.16
C ALA A 288 -17.55 4.63 -9.85
N ILE A 289 -18.15 5.63 -9.20
CA ILE A 289 -19.27 6.41 -9.75
C ILE A 289 -18.84 7.18 -11.01
N VAL A 290 -17.66 7.81 -10.99
CA VAL A 290 -17.13 8.52 -12.17
C VAL A 290 -16.90 7.55 -13.33
N CYS A 291 -16.31 6.38 -13.08
CA CYS A 291 -16.09 5.36 -14.10
C CYS A 291 -17.41 4.81 -14.64
N TYR A 292 -18.38 4.53 -13.76
CA TYR A 292 -19.72 4.08 -14.15
C TYR A 292 -20.41 5.06 -15.11
N ARG A 293 -20.32 6.37 -14.85
CA ARG A 293 -20.87 7.43 -15.72
C ARG A 293 -20.15 7.54 -17.07
N ASN A 294 -18.98 6.94 -17.21
CA ASN A 294 -18.18 6.94 -18.43
C ASN A 294 -18.35 5.68 -19.29
N PHE A 295 -19.09 4.67 -18.81
CA PHE A 295 -19.34 3.44 -19.56
C PHE A 295 -20.14 3.69 -20.85
N GLY A 296 -19.81 2.94 -21.90
CA GLY A 296 -20.45 3.03 -23.21
C GLY A 296 -19.99 4.22 -24.07
N LYS A 297 -18.92 4.93 -23.66
CA LYS A 297 -18.38 6.09 -24.41
C LYS A 297 -17.14 5.75 -25.25
N GLY A 298 -16.90 4.47 -25.55
CA GLY A 298 -15.82 4.02 -26.43
C GLY A 298 -14.43 3.86 -25.79
N LEU A 299 -14.30 4.01 -24.47
CA LEU A 299 -13.02 3.86 -23.76
C LEU A 299 -12.44 2.44 -23.89
N LYS A 300 -13.30 1.42 -23.75
CA LYS A 300 -12.91 0.00 -23.87
C LYS A 300 -12.24 -0.36 -25.19
N GLU A 301 -12.81 0.07 -26.31
CA GLU A 301 -12.26 -0.18 -27.65
C GLU A 301 -10.89 0.47 -27.80
N HIS A 302 -10.76 1.73 -27.38
CA HIS A 302 -9.50 2.47 -27.47
C HIS A 302 -8.37 1.86 -26.61
N ILE A 303 -8.70 1.33 -25.43
CA ILE A 303 -7.74 0.62 -24.56
C ILE A 303 -7.33 -0.72 -25.17
N HIS A 304 -8.28 -1.49 -25.72
CA HIS A 304 -7.99 -2.76 -26.39
C HIS A 304 -7.10 -2.57 -27.62
N ASP A 305 -7.40 -1.59 -28.47
CA ASP A 305 -6.62 -1.28 -29.66
C ASP A 305 -5.21 -0.78 -29.31
N SER A 306 -5.09 0.11 -28.30
CA SER A 306 -3.81 0.59 -27.80
C SER A 306 -2.93 -0.51 -27.19
N ARG A 307 -3.53 -1.57 -26.64
CA ARG A 307 -2.82 -2.73 -26.10
C ARG A 307 -2.35 -3.64 -27.23
N ARG A 308 -3.22 -3.92 -28.20
CA ARG A 308 -2.89 -4.72 -29.38
C ARG A 308 -1.72 -4.13 -30.18
N GLN A 309 -1.75 -2.82 -30.43
CA GLN A 309 -0.64 -2.11 -31.10
C GLN A 309 0.69 -2.18 -30.33
N ARG A 310 0.63 -2.18 -28.99
CA ARG A 310 1.84 -2.33 -28.16
C ARG A 310 2.41 -3.75 -28.28
N ASP A 311 1.55 -4.76 -28.18
CA ASP A 311 1.95 -6.17 -28.27
C ASP A 311 2.54 -6.49 -29.66
N GLU A 312 1.95 -5.93 -30.72
CA GLU A 312 2.47 -6.00 -32.10
C GLU A 312 3.85 -5.31 -32.25
N ALA A 313 4.03 -4.12 -31.67
CA ALA A 313 5.31 -3.41 -31.71
C ALA A 313 6.41 -4.11 -30.89
N GLU A 314 6.06 -4.68 -29.74
CA GLU A 314 6.98 -5.45 -28.90
C GLU A 314 7.41 -6.75 -29.59
N PHE A 315 6.47 -7.44 -30.24
CA PHE A 315 6.76 -8.60 -31.09
C PHE A 315 7.68 -8.24 -32.28
N ALA A 316 7.41 -7.12 -32.95
CA ALA A 316 8.25 -6.64 -34.04
C ALA A 316 9.68 -6.29 -33.59
N ALA A 317 9.84 -5.64 -32.43
CA ALA A 317 11.15 -5.32 -31.85
C ALA A 317 11.95 -6.57 -31.47
N VAL A 318 11.29 -7.57 -30.86
CA VAL A 318 11.92 -8.87 -30.54
C VAL A 318 12.32 -9.62 -31.82
N SER A 319 11.47 -9.59 -32.86
CA SER A 319 11.80 -10.18 -34.17
C SER A 319 12.97 -9.47 -34.86
N ALA A 320 13.06 -8.14 -34.76
CA ALA A 320 14.16 -7.36 -35.32
C ALA A 320 15.49 -7.63 -34.61
N THR A 321 15.45 -7.89 -33.29
CA THR A 321 16.62 -8.26 -32.49
C THR A 321 17.06 -9.71 -32.74
N ARG A 322 16.19 -10.56 -33.31
CA ARG A 322 16.46 -11.97 -33.64
C ARG A 322 16.99 -12.22 -35.05
N LYS A 323 17.05 -11.22 -35.94
CA LYS A 323 17.70 -11.43 -37.25
C LYS A 323 19.20 -11.70 -37.03
N PRO A 324 19.72 -12.89 -37.40
CA PRO A 324 21.14 -13.15 -37.32
C PRO A 324 21.89 -12.26 -38.32
N LEU A 325 23.13 -11.92 -37.96
CA LEU A 325 24.15 -11.44 -38.89
C LEU A 325 24.41 -12.55 -39.92
N GLU A 326 23.59 -12.62 -40.96
CA GLU A 326 23.96 -13.28 -42.20
C GLU A 326 24.48 -12.19 -43.13
N ASP A 327 25.81 -12.02 -43.12
CA ASP A 327 26.65 -11.67 -44.27
C ASP A 327 28.12 -12.00 -43.94
#